data_AF-A0A350CWY2-F1
#
_entry.id   AF-A0A350CWY2-F1
#
_cell.length_a   1.000
_cell.length_b   1.000
_cell.length_c   1.000
_cell.angle_alpha   90.00
_cell.angle_beta   90.00
_cell.angle_gamma   90.00
#
_symmetry.space_group_name_H-M   'P 1'
#
loop_
_entity.id
_entity.type
_entity.pdbx_description
1 polymer ?
#
loop_
_entity_poly.entity_id
_entity_poly.type
_entity_poly.pdbx_seq_one_letter_code
_entity_poly.pdbx_strand_id
1 'polypeptide(L)' 'MEKFTVLQGIVAPLDRSNVDTDAIIPKQFLKSIYRTGYGPNLFDEWRYLDKGEPGMDPATRKINPDFVLNQPRYQGSTI' A
#
# COMPACT_ATOMS: atom_id res chain seq x y z
N MET A 1 13.88 -15.22 -5.67
CA MET A 1 12.62 -15.82 -5.14
C MET A 1 12.96 -16.49 -3.84
N GLU A 2 12.24 -16.18 -2.78
CA GLU A 2 12.37 -16.88 -1.50
C GLU A 2 11.51 -18.13 -1.49
N LYS A 3 11.98 -19.20 -0.84
CA LYS A 3 11.21 -20.45 -0.73
C LYS A 3 10.02 -20.23 0.19
N PHE A 4 8.81 -20.38 -0.34
CA PHE A 4 7.58 -20.29 0.44
C PHE A 4 7.22 -21.68 1.00
N THR A 5 7.13 -21.81 2.32
CA THR A 5 6.74 -23.07 2.99
C THR A 5 5.54 -22.86 3.90
N VAL A 6 5.73 -22.08 4.97
CA VAL A 6 4.70 -21.73 5.95
C VAL A 6 4.85 -20.25 6.24
N LEU A 7 3.74 -19.50 6.13
CA LEU A 7 3.65 -18.10 6.53
C LEU A 7 2.60 -18.00 7.64
N GLN A 8 3.02 -17.52 8.81
CA GLN A 8 2.13 -17.10 9.88
C GLN A 8 2.21 -15.58 9.97
N GLY A 9 1.06 -14.92 9.97
CA GLY A 9 1.00 -13.46 9.82
C GLY A 9 -0.31 -12.86 10.30
N ILE A 10 -0.30 -11.55 10.48
CA ILE A 10 -1.51 -10.77 10.79
C ILE A 10 -2.30 -10.61 9.49
N VAL A 11 -3.60 -10.88 9.56
CA VAL A 11 -4.55 -10.73 8.44
C VAL A 11 -5.14 -9.32 8.45
N ALA A 12 -5.03 -8.59 7.35
CA ALA A 12 -5.73 -7.32 7.14
C ALA A 12 -6.93 -7.50 6.19
N PRO A 13 -8.18 -7.43 6.69
CA PRO A 13 -9.36 -7.64 5.86
C PRO A 13 -9.62 -6.44 4.94
N LEU A 14 -9.61 -6.68 3.63
CA LEU A 14 -9.98 -5.68 2.63
C LEU A 14 -11.36 -6.02 2.04
N ASP A 15 -12.42 -5.47 2.64
CA ASP A 15 -13.79 -5.67 2.18
C ASP A 15 -14.13 -4.77 0.98
N ARG A 16 -13.53 -5.09 -0.17
CA ARG A 16 -13.77 -4.43 -1.46
C ARG A 16 -13.75 -5.44 -2.60
N SER A 17 -14.81 -5.47 -3.40
CA SER A 17 -14.82 -6.20 -4.66
C SER A 17 -14.08 -5.44 -5.76
N ASN A 18 -13.58 -6.15 -6.76
CA ASN A 18 -12.99 -5.57 -7.98
C ASN A 18 -11.79 -4.65 -7.73
N VAL A 19 -10.90 -5.06 -6.81
CA VAL A 19 -9.61 -4.39 -6.62
C VAL A 19 -8.77 -4.59 -7.88
N ASP A 20 -8.56 -3.52 -8.64
CA ASP A 20 -7.81 -3.54 -9.90
C ASP A 20 -6.35 -3.08 -9.74
N THR A 21 -5.61 -3.03 -10.85
CA THR A 21 -4.19 -2.68 -10.82
C THR A 21 -3.92 -1.23 -10.42
N ASP A 22 -4.78 -0.29 -10.83
CA ASP A 22 -4.62 1.12 -10.46
C ASP A 22 -4.97 1.33 -8.97
N ALA A 23 -5.93 0.58 -8.43
CA ALA A 23 -6.21 0.55 -7.00
C ALA A 23 -5.01 0.02 -6.19
N ILE A 24 -4.36 -1.05 -6.63
CA ILE A 24 -3.16 -1.61 -5.97
C ILE A 24 -2.00 -0.61 -6.05
N ILE A 25 -1.75 -0.07 -7.24
CA ILE A 25 -0.69 0.92 -7.46
C ILE A 25 -1.05 1.83 -8.65
N PRO A 26 -1.29 3.12 -8.41
CA PRO A 26 -1.61 4.04 -9.48
C PRO A 26 -0.48 4.19 -10.51
N LYS A 27 -0.82 4.20 -11.80
CA LYS A 27 0.14 4.26 -12.92
C LYS A 27 1.17 5.39 -12.86
N GLN A 28 0.91 6.51 -12.18
CA GLN A 28 1.87 7.61 -12.07
C GLN A 28 3.17 7.16 -11.39
N PHE A 29 3.08 6.25 -10.42
CA PHE A 29 4.25 5.75 -9.68
C PHE A 29 5.10 4.79 -10.50
N LEU A 30 4.52 4.14 -11.52
CA LEU A 30 5.22 3.20 -12.41
C LEU A 30 6.19 3.90 -13.38
N LYS A 31 6.19 5.24 -13.42
CA LYS A 31 7.15 6.04 -14.19
C LYS A 31 8.50 6.21 -13.49
N SER A 32 8.62 5.78 -12.23
CA SER A 32 9.86 5.87 -11.48
C SER A 32 10.94 4.97 -12.07
N ILE A 33 12.14 5.53 -12.25
CA ILE A 33 13.35 4.76 -12.62
C ILE A 33 14.17 4.32 -11.40
N TYR A 34 13.76 4.74 -10.20
CA TYR A 34 14.47 4.45 -8.95
C TYR A 34 14.11 3.06 -8.42
N ARG A 35 15.12 2.36 -7.90
CA ARG A 35 14.99 1.01 -7.31
C ARG A 35 14.75 1.05 -5.80
N THR A 36 13.90 1.97 -5.34
CA THR A 36 13.54 2.15 -3.93
C THR A 36 12.35 1.29 -3.50
N GLY A 37 11.72 0.60 -4.45
CA GLY A 37 10.52 -0.21 -4.24
C GLY A 37 9.23 0.61 -4.30
N TYR A 38 8.11 -0.11 -4.39
CA TYR A 38 6.77 0.48 -4.58
C TYR A 38 5.88 0.40 -3.34
N GLY A 39 6.33 -0.28 -2.28
CA GLY A 39 5.56 -0.52 -1.06
C GLY A 39 4.90 0.71 -0.43
N PRO A 40 5.55 1.90 -0.39
CA PRO A 40 4.91 3.08 0.16
C PRO A 40 3.69 3.58 -0.62
N ASN A 41 3.62 3.28 -1.92
CA ASN A 41 2.55 3.70 -2.82
C ASN A 41 1.45 2.63 -2.98
N LEU A 42 1.56 1.52 -2.25
CA LEU A 42 0.54 0.46 -2.22
C LEU A 42 -0.78 1.05 -1.72
N PHE A 43 -1.84 0.88 -2.51
CA PHE A 43 -3.17 1.43 -2.27
C PHE A 43 -3.19 2.95 -2.04
N ASP A 44 -2.35 3.72 -2.74
CA ASP A 44 -2.17 5.17 -2.50
C ASP A 44 -3.49 5.94 -2.38
N GLU A 45 -4.42 5.71 -3.32
CA GLU A 45 -5.73 6.39 -3.36
C GLU A 45 -6.63 6.08 -2.16
N TRP A 46 -6.40 4.97 -1.47
CA TRP A 46 -7.17 4.59 -0.28
C TRP A 46 -6.41 4.88 1.00
N ARG A 47 -5.08 4.75 0.95
CA ARG A 47 -4.18 4.83 2.09
C ARG A 47 -3.90 6.26 2.53
N TYR A 48 -4.00 7.23 1.62
CA TYR A 48 -3.77 8.64 1.91
C TYR A 48 -4.99 9.49 1.54
N LEU A 49 -5.15 10.62 2.23
CA LEU A 49 -6.23 11.58 2.03
C LEU A 49 -5.87 12.69 1.03
N ASP A 50 -4.60 12.82 0.71
CA ASP A 50 -4.05 13.74 -0.27
C ASP A 50 -3.57 13.00 -1.53
N LYS A 51 -3.42 13.73 -2.63
CA LYS A 51 -2.97 13.16 -3.90
C LYS A 51 -1.46 12.92 -3.88
N GLY A 52 -1.05 11.71 -4.22
CA GLY A 52 0.37 11.37 -4.36
C GLY A 52 0.92 11.69 -5.73
N GLU A 53 2.19 12.13 -5.76
CA GLU A 53 2.95 12.36 -6.98
C GLU A 53 4.30 11.62 -6.91
N PRO A 54 4.90 11.25 -8.05
CA PRO A 54 6.21 10.62 -8.09
C PRO A 54 7.27 11.49 -7.38
N GLY A 55 8.06 10.87 -6.50
CA GLY A 55 9.13 11.55 -5.75
C GLY A 55 8.66 12.28 -4.49
N MET A 56 7.36 12.30 -4.20
CA MET A 56 6.85 12.80 -2.93
C MET A 56 7.22 11.84 -1.80
N ASP A 57 7.68 12.38 -0.67
CA ASP A 57 8.01 11.58 0.51
C ASP A 57 6.72 11.03 1.16
N PRO A 58 6.53 9.71 1.26
CA PRO A 58 5.36 9.11 1.91
C PRO A 58 5.18 9.55 3.37
N ALA A 59 6.27 9.92 4.07
CA ALA A 59 6.20 10.37 5.47
C ALA A 59 5.51 11.74 5.63
N THR A 60 5.41 12.53 4.57
CA THR A 60 4.72 13.83 4.60
C THR A 60 3.26 13.75 4.20
N ARG A 61 2.80 12.57 3.74
CA ARG A 61 1.44 12.33 3.26
C ARG A 61 0.44 12.25 4.40
N LYS A 62 -0.78 12.72 4.16
CA LYS A 62 -1.87 12.63 5.14
C LYS A 62 -2.50 11.24 5.11
N ILE A 63 -2.23 10.41 6.12
CA ILE A 63 -2.75 9.05 6.23
C ILE A 63 -4.29 9.06 6.39
N ASN A 64 -4.97 8.15 5.69
CA ASN A 64 -6.40 7.89 5.86
C ASN A 64 -6.64 6.92 7.05
N PRO A 65 -7.17 7.37 8.21
CA PRO A 65 -7.35 6.50 9.37
C PRO A 65 -8.41 5.40 9.16
N ASP A 66 -9.32 5.59 8.20
CA ASP A 66 -10.41 4.64 7.93
C ASP A 66 -9.95 3.46 7.06
N PHE A 67 -8.80 3.58 6.39
CA PHE A 67 -8.26 2.50 5.58
C PHE A 67 -7.62 1.41 6.44
N VAL A 68 -7.96 0.14 6.15
CA VAL A 68 -7.61 -1.01 6.99
C VAL A 68 -6.12 -1.08 7.32
N LEU A 69 -5.22 -0.91 6.34
CA LEU A 69 -3.77 -1.03 6.55
C LEU A 69 -3.17 0.10 7.39
N ASN A 70 -3.93 1.17 7.67
CA ASN A 70 -3.49 2.27 8.52
C ASN A 70 -3.95 2.12 9.97
N GLN A 71 -4.88 1.19 10.25
CA GLN A 71 -5.34 0.99 11.62
C GLN A 71 -4.28 0.27 12.46
N PRO A 72 -4.03 0.70 13.71
CA PRO A 72 -2.98 0.11 14.56
C PRO A 72 -3.04 -1.41 14.70
N ARG A 73 -4.25 -1.99 14.73
CA ARG A 73 -4.47 -3.44 14.89
C ARG A 73 -3.96 -4.29 13.71
N TYR A 74 -3.75 -3.69 12.55
CA TYR A 74 -3.28 -4.36 11.33
C TYR A 74 -1.83 -4.00 10.99
N GLN A 75 -1.13 -3.27 11.86
CA GLN A 75 0.29 -3.00 11.67
C GLN A 75 1.09 -4.30 11.63
N GLY A 76 1.95 -4.43 10.62
CA GLY A 76 2.72 -5.66 10.38
C GLY A 76 1.93 -6.77 9.68
N SER A 77 0.78 -6.47 9.08
CA SER A 77 0.05 -7.43 8.24
C SER A 77 0.92 -7.97 7.12
N THR A 78 0.93 -9.29 6.99
CA THR A 78 1.59 -10.02 5.89
C THR A 78 0.62 -10.94 5.16
N ILE A 79 -0.66 -10.93 5.58
CA ILE A 79 -1.77 -11.71 5.02
C ILE A 79 -2.96 -10.77 4.78
#